data_AF-F9P6L3-F1
#
_entry.id   AF-F9P6L3-F1
#
_cell.length_a   1.000
_cell.length_b   1.000
_cell.length_c   1.000
_cell.angle_alpha   90.00
_cell.angle_beta   90.00
_cell.angle_gamma   90.00
#
_symmetry.space_group_name_H-M   'P 1'
#
loop_
_entity.id
_entity.type
_entity.pdbx_description
1 polymer ?
#
loop_
_entity_poly.entity_id
_entity_poly.type
_entity_poly.pdbx_seq_one_letter_code
_entity_poly.pdbx_strand_id
1 'polypeptide(L)' 'MMLPAGVVSPFGLLNNADKDIQVYFDKEIMSEKRMSFHPNTNEKTLFLNTTDLLKFLEAIGYEPHIIEL' A
#
# COMPACT_ATOMS: atom_id res chain seq x y z
N MET A 1 -1.57 5.19 -12.02
CA MET A 1 -1.57 5.84 -10.68
C MET A 1 -1.28 7.32 -10.89
N MET A 2 -2.05 8.24 -10.31
CA MET A 2 -1.82 9.69 -10.45
C MET A 2 -1.65 10.33 -9.06
N LEU A 3 -0.42 10.31 -8.54
CA LEU A 3 -0.06 11.04 -7.31
C LEU A 3 1.18 11.91 -7.57
N PRO A 4 1.24 13.13 -7.00
CA PRO A 4 2.45 13.95 -7.06
C PRO A 4 3.57 13.33 -6.22
N ALA A 5 4.81 13.70 -6.54
CA ALA A 5 5.98 13.32 -5.74
C ALA A 5 5.81 13.77 -4.28
N GLY A 6 6.23 12.92 -3.33
CA GLY A 6 6.07 13.17 -1.90
C GLY A 6 4.72 12.76 -1.30
N VAL A 7 3.82 12.17 -2.09
CA VAL A 7 2.49 11.72 -1.65
C VAL A 7 2.24 10.23 -1.97
N VAL A 8 3.29 9.50 -2.35
CA VAL A 8 3.21 8.07 -2.72
C VAL A 8 2.57 7.25 -1.60
N SER A 9 1.61 6.41 -1.97
CA SER A 9 0.81 5.63 -1.03
C SER A 9 0.23 4.38 -1.68
N PRO A 10 0.06 3.27 -0.93
CA PRO A 10 -0.67 2.10 -1.42
C PRO A 10 -2.13 2.42 -1.81
N PHE A 11 -2.76 3.44 -1.23
CA PHE A 11 -4.13 3.82 -1.59
C PHE A 11 -4.23 4.49 -2.98
N GLY A 12 -3.10 4.89 -3.57
CA GLY A 12 -3.08 5.43 -4.93
C GLY A 12 -3.38 4.38 -5.99
N LEU A 13 -3.23 3.09 -5.65
CA LEU A 13 -3.51 1.95 -6.53
C LEU A 13 -5.00 1.84 -6.90
N LEU A 14 -5.91 2.44 -6.11
CA LEU A 14 -7.31 2.63 -6.49
C LEU A 14 -7.45 3.40 -7.81
N ASN A 15 -6.52 4.31 -8.09
CA ASN A 15 -6.51 5.15 -9.28
C ASN A 15 -5.57 4.60 -10.38
N ASN A 16 -5.27 3.30 -10.35
CA ASN A 16 -4.46 2.65 -11.37
C ASN A 16 -5.32 1.70 -12.20
N ALA A 17 -5.95 2.26 -13.24
CA ALA A 17 -6.88 1.56 -14.13
C ALA A 17 -6.19 0.44 -14.93
N ASP A 18 -4.95 0.65 -15.35
CA ASP A 18 -4.21 -0.27 -16.21
C ASP A 18 -3.67 -1.51 -15.48
N LYS A 19 -3.68 -1.52 -14.13
CA LYS A 19 -3.18 -2.62 -13.28
C LYS A 19 -1.75 -3.06 -13.62
N ASP A 20 -0.93 -2.11 -14.04
CA ASP A 20 0.46 -2.28 -14.50
C ASP A 20 1.52 -2.16 -13.39
N ILE A 21 1.11 -2.16 -12.12
CA ILE A 21 2.00 -2.00 -10.95
C ILE A 21 2.03 -3.30 -10.15
N GLN A 22 3.23 -3.76 -9.81
CA GLN A 22 3.44 -4.84 -8.85
C GLN A 22 3.71 -4.28 -7.46
N VAL A 23 3.15 -4.93 -6.44
CA VAL A 23 3.24 -4.48 -5.05
C VAL A 23 4.16 -5.40 -4.27
N TYR A 24 5.21 -4.82 -3.69
CA TYR A 24 6.18 -5.54 -2.88
C TYR A 24 6.23 -4.97 -1.47
N PHE A 25 6.30 -5.86 -0.48
CA PHE A 25 6.54 -5.54 0.92
C PHE A 25 7.82 -6.20 1.39
N ASP A 26 8.62 -5.45 2.14
CA ASP A 26 9.75 -6.00 2.85
C ASP A 26 9.25 -6.91 3.98
N LYS A 27 9.79 -8.13 4.05
CA LYS A 27 9.49 -9.10 5.09
C LYS A 27 9.72 -8.57 6.49
N GLU A 28 10.70 -7.68 6.69
CA GLU A 28 10.99 -7.11 8.02
C GLU A 28 9.81 -6.32 8.60
N ILE A 29 9.02 -5.65 7.75
CA ILE A 29 7.86 -4.87 8.21
C ILE A 29 6.60 -5.73 8.37
N MET A 30 6.56 -6.93 7.81
CA MET A 30 5.37 -7.78 7.80
C MET A 30 5.01 -8.36 9.18
N SER A 31 5.96 -8.42 10.12
CA SER A 31 5.69 -8.86 11.50
C SER A 31 4.99 -7.80 12.35
N GLU A 32 4.96 -6.54 11.90
CA GLU A 32 4.32 -5.47 12.66
C GLU A 32 2.81 -5.64 12.67
N LYS A 33 2.20 -5.44 13.85
CA LYS A 33 0.74 -5.54 13.99
C LYS A 33 0.01 -4.43 13.23
N ARG A 34 0.61 -3.24 13.19
CA ARG A 34 0.05 -2.05 12.56
C ARG A 34 1.07 -1.40 11.65
N MET A 35 0.59 -0.89 10.53
CA MET A 35 1.35 -0.05 9.61
C MET A 35 0.67 1.30 9.46
N SER A 36 1.44 2.29 9.03
CA SER A 36 0.92 3.63 8.78
C SER A 36 1.27 4.13 7.39
N PHE A 37 0.29 4.77 6.74
CA PHE A 37 0.43 5.30 5.40
C PHE A 37 -0.35 6.61 5.23
N HIS A 38 0.13 7.43 4.33
CA HIS A 38 -0.54 8.65 3.89
C HIS A 38 -1.75 8.31 2.99
N PRO A 39 -2.97 8.85 3.22
CA PRO A 39 -4.14 8.54 2.41
C PRO A 39 -4.23 9.41 1.14
N ASN A 40 -3.25 9.29 0.23
CA ASN A 40 -3.13 10.10 -0.99
C ASN A 40 -2.99 11.62 -0.71
N THR A 41 -2.60 11.97 0.51
CA THR A 41 -2.20 13.31 0.98
C THR A 41 -1.12 13.11 2.06
N ASN A 42 -0.11 13.99 2.10
CA ASN A 42 0.92 13.97 3.14
C ASN A 42 0.53 14.74 4.42
N GLU A 43 -0.65 15.35 4.47
CA GLU A 43 -1.13 16.10 5.64
C GLU A 43 -1.77 15.20 6.72
N LYS A 44 -2.00 13.92 6.41
CA LYS A 44 -2.69 12.95 7.28
C LYS A 44 -1.99 11.60 7.26
N THR A 45 -2.16 10.84 8.33
CA THR A 45 -1.63 9.48 8.46
C THR A 45 -2.72 8.54 8.95
N LEU A 46 -2.93 7.44 8.24
CA LEU A 46 -3.81 6.34 8.67
C LEU A 46 -2.99 5.27 9.37
N PHE A 47 -3.55 4.68 10.42
CA PHE A 47 -2.99 3.51 11.09
C PHE A 47 -3.95 2.34 10.85
N LEU A 48 -3.44 1.25 10.28
CA LEU A 48 -4.22 0.07 9.92
C LEU A 48 -3.54 -1.17 10.49
N ASN A 49 -4.31 -2.24 10.72
CA ASN A 49 -3.67 -3.53 10.92
C ASN A 49 -3.03 -3.97 9.59
N THR A 50 -1.86 -4.61 9.66
CA THR A 50 -1.15 -5.11 8.47
C THR A 50 -2.04 -6.04 7.63
N THR A 51 -2.83 -6.88 8.28
CA THR A 51 -3.78 -7.78 7.61
C THR A 51 -4.89 -7.05 6.85
N ASP A 52 -5.31 -5.87 7.32
CA ASP A 52 -6.35 -5.10 6.64
C ASP A 52 -5.80 -4.39 5.39
N LEU A 53 -4.51 -4.02 5.39
CA LEU A 53 -3.84 -3.52 4.19
C LEU A 53 -3.76 -4.59 3.10
N LEU A 54 -3.39 -5.82 3.45
CA LEU A 54 -3.33 -6.93 2.49
C LEU A 54 -4.71 -7.23 1.89
N LYS A 55 -5.75 -7.31 2.73
CA LYS A 55 -7.13 -7.46 2.27
C LYS A 55 -7.58 -6.32 1.36
N PHE A 56 -7.18 -5.09 1.66
CA PHE A 56 -7.48 -3.94 0.82
C PHE A 56 -6.87 -4.13 -0.58
N LEU A 57 -5.59 -4.50 -0.67
CA LEU A 57 -4.90 -4.73 -1.95
C LEU A 57 -5.56 -5.85 -2.75
N GLU A 58 -5.87 -6.98 -2.11
CA GLU A 58 -6.57 -8.09 -2.75
C GLU A 58 -7.95 -7.66 -3.26
N ALA A 59 -8.72 -6.91 -2.47
CA ALA A 59 -10.04 -6.42 -2.84
C ALA A 59 -10.02 -5.47 -4.04
N ILE A 60 -8.91 -4.74 -4.24
CA ILE A 60 -8.71 -3.88 -5.41
C ILE A 60 -7.95 -4.58 -6.54
N GLY A 61 -7.76 -5.90 -6.46
CA GLY A 61 -7.18 -6.72 -7.53
C GLY A 61 -5.65 -6.66 -7.64
N TYR A 62 -4.95 -6.41 -6.53
CA TYR A 62 -3.49 -6.48 -6.46
C TYR A 62 -3.05 -7.63 -5.55
N GLU A 63 -2.08 -8.40 -6.04
CA GLU A 63 -1.41 -9.43 -5.24
C GLU A 63 -0.18 -8.81 -4.56
N PRO A 64 -0.09 -8.83 -3.21
CA PRO A 64 1.10 -8.39 -2.50
C PRO A 64 2.18 -9.47 -2.51
N HIS A 65 3.39 -9.12 -2.93
CA HIS A 65 4.56 -9.98 -2.85
C HIS A 65 5.42 -9.61 -1.64
N ILE A 66 5.82 -10.60 -0.84
CA ILE A 66 6.71 -10.39 0.30
C ILE A 66 8.10 -10.83 -0.10
N ILE A 67 9.07 -9.95 0.05
CA ILE A 67 10.47 -10.21 -0.32
C ILE A 67 11.41 -9.88 0.85
N GLU A 68 12.58 -10.50 0.82
CA GLU A 68 13.70 -10.15 1.69
C GLU A 68 14.63 -9.27 0.86
N LEU A 69 14.86 -8.03 1.31
CA LEU A 69 15.63 -7.01 0.58
C LEU A 69 17.14 -7.09 0.84
#